data_AF-Q0V7S1-F1
#
_entry.id   AF-Q0V7S1-F1
#
_cell.length_a   1.000
_cell.length_b   1.000
_cell.length_c   1.000
_cell.angle_alpha   90.00
_cell.angle_beta   90.00
_cell.angle_gamma   90.00
#
_symmetry.space_group_name_H-M   'P 1'
#
loop_
_entity.id
_entity.type
_entity.pdbx_description
1 polymer ?
#
loop_
_entity_poly.entity_id
_entity_poly.type
_entity_poly.pdbx_seq_one_letter_code
_entity_poly.pdbx_strand_id
1 'polypeptide(L)'
;MDLDGPLDFENEDPLVNPPTIIEKRKKVIGLDDLLSDFYKEKSKVIDKVNKKRKVSKVYHSDDDEQGQVDKLSQCVVECQNQMNEIADEEENQEWGLSMFGDQKTPIPSLLVDLDSCCLLKEFMNNQLNLVVGLTVDEGTTFIEGLLVNGWLTRLIMTCGRVEKFICKWTLNILLYSSKEDLRSSACDFWCSILLSQNKVNGASVEIYWLPNYQELKEALESYGFRISLSHSQDVELAEADSECQGPPQNIRAWLTLVTTCCQFRCKKPIFTTSQVEQIAEILVSLLLDRSLLGLSILLQECLISVIGSFKEEEWISSCKKIANSLASRVPQDINCLRVVESVSGVDARSKHLRSSIAHQMLVVLLDHKDSDENLLSSLMSINVKERSCNLFKMYIFLVLAENWLFSSTLVEAKPVLRDMWAVFLRNCSCQINSTDLRSYASKVRTRAAYLLQGCSSN
;
A
#
# COMPACT_ATOMS: atom_id res chain seq x y z
N MET A 1 -50.80 -32.67 8.12
CA MET A 1 -49.71 -33.45 8.72
C MET A 1 -49.05 -32.54 9.73
N ASP A 2 -49.07 -32.94 11.00
CA ASP A 2 -48.45 -32.20 12.10
C ASP A 2 -46.96 -31.97 11.82
N LEU A 3 -46.51 -30.73 12.04
CA LEU A 3 -45.15 -30.25 11.78
C LEU A 3 -44.29 -30.21 13.06
N ASP A 4 -44.71 -30.86 14.14
CA ASP A 4 -44.03 -30.84 15.45
C ASP A 4 -43.12 -32.07 15.69
N GLY A 5 -42.43 -32.53 14.64
CA GLY A 5 -41.34 -33.50 14.74
C GLY A 5 -39.98 -32.80 14.63
N PRO A 6 -38.97 -33.14 15.46
CA PRO A 6 -37.64 -32.55 15.33
C PRO A 6 -37.04 -32.85 13.95
N LEU A 7 -36.45 -31.80 13.34
CA LEU A 7 -35.90 -31.80 11.99
C LEU A 7 -34.84 -32.89 11.83
N ASP A 8 -35.22 -33.98 11.18
CA ASP A 8 -34.36 -35.12 10.87
C ASP A 8 -33.72 -34.94 9.49
N PHE A 9 -32.47 -34.48 9.48
CA PHE A 9 -31.66 -34.26 8.29
C PHE A 9 -30.99 -35.54 7.76
N GLU A 10 -31.17 -36.71 8.41
CA GLU A 10 -30.55 -37.95 7.92
C GLU A 10 -31.08 -38.38 6.53
N ASN A 11 -32.26 -37.87 6.12
CA ASN A 11 -32.84 -38.18 4.82
C ASN A 11 -32.47 -37.20 3.70
N GLU A 12 -31.69 -36.14 3.96
CA GLU A 12 -31.29 -35.15 2.94
C GLU A 12 -29.87 -35.35 2.39
N ASP A 13 -29.11 -36.35 2.82
CA ASP A 13 -27.78 -36.63 2.22
C ASP A 13 -27.92 -37.30 0.84
N PRO A 14 -27.57 -36.61 -0.27
CA PRO A 14 -27.69 -37.13 -1.62
C PRO A 14 -26.76 -38.32 -1.92
N LEU A 15 -25.82 -38.65 -1.03
CA LEU A 15 -24.96 -39.82 -1.16
C LEU A 15 -25.68 -41.13 -0.79
N VAL A 16 -26.70 -41.06 0.07
CA VAL A 16 -27.40 -42.25 0.59
C VAL A 16 -28.60 -42.61 -0.29
N ASN A 17 -29.29 -41.61 -0.85
CA ASN A 17 -30.42 -41.79 -1.75
C ASN A 17 -30.19 -41.09 -3.09
N PRO A 18 -29.51 -41.72 -4.06
CA PRO A 18 -29.36 -41.12 -5.38
C PRO A 18 -30.74 -41.05 -6.05
N PRO A 19 -31.23 -39.85 -6.42
CA PRO A 19 -32.54 -39.72 -7.05
C PRO A 19 -32.54 -40.40 -8.41
N THR A 20 -33.65 -41.06 -8.72
CA THR A 20 -33.92 -41.74 -10.00
C THR A 20 -33.60 -40.79 -11.14
N ILE A 21 -32.69 -41.24 -12.02
CA ILE A 21 -32.15 -40.49 -13.16
C ILE A 21 -33.30 -40.10 -14.09
N ILE A 22 -33.89 -38.94 -13.85
CA ILE A 22 -34.68 -38.25 -14.87
C ILE A 22 -33.66 -37.57 -15.75
N GLU A 23 -33.38 -38.18 -16.90
CA GLU A 23 -32.60 -37.60 -17.99
C GLU A 23 -33.23 -36.28 -18.45
N LYS A 24 -32.92 -35.19 -17.74
CA LYS A 24 -33.05 -33.84 -18.25
C LYS A 24 -31.67 -33.24 -18.17
N ARG A 25 -30.92 -33.43 -19.25
CA ARG A 25 -29.67 -32.70 -19.55
C ARG A 25 -29.91 -31.22 -19.19
N LYS A 26 -29.30 -30.75 -18.10
CA LYS A 26 -29.30 -29.34 -17.73
C LYS A 26 -28.56 -28.59 -18.83
N LYS A 27 -29.29 -27.96 -19.75
CA LYS A 27 -28.70 -26.99 -20.67
C LYS A 27 -28.17 -25.84 -19.80
N VAL A 28 -26.88 -25.54 -19.98
CA VAL A 28 -26.25 -24.35 -19.45
C VAL A 28 -27.05 -23.15 -19.98
N ILE A 29 -27.65 -22.37 -19.08
CA ILE A 29 -28.43 -21.19 -19.42
C ILE A 29 -27.43 -20.10 -19.81
N GLY A 30 -27.40 -19.76 -21.10
CA GLY A 30 -26.56 -18.67 -21.61
C GLY A 30 -27.19 -17.31 -21.34
N LEU A 31 -26.38 -16.25 -21.44
CA LEU A 31 -26.86 -14.86 -21.41
C LEU A 31 -27.93 -14.59 -22.48
N ASP A 32 -27.82 -15.24 -23.64
CA ASP A 32 -28.83 -15.16 -24.71
C ASP A 32 -30.17 -15.79 -24.32
N ASP A 33 -30.17 -16.83 -23.47
CA ASP A 33 -31.40 -17.43 -22.94
C ASP A 33 -32.09 -16.46 -21.98
N LEU A 34 -31.32 -15.79 -21.10
CA LEU A 34 -31.82 -14.76 -20.20
C LEU A 34 -32.40 -13.56 -20.96
N LEU A 35 -31.71 -13.11 -22.02
CA LEU A 35 -32.21 -12.03 -22.88
C LEU A 35 -33.50 -12.45 -23.60
N SER A 36 -33.53 -13.67 -24.13
CA SER A 36 -34.71 -14.24 -24.81
C SER A 36 -35.90 -14.36 -23.86
N ASP A 37 -35.67 -14.77 -22.63
CA ASP A 37 -36.70 -14.87 -21.60
C ASP A 37 -37.20 -13.49 -21.16
N PHE A 38 -36.30 -12.50 -21.04
CA PHE A 38 -36.69 -11.11 -20.81
C PHE A 38 -37.60 -10.57 -21.91
N TYR A 39 -37.27 -10.80 -23.18
CA TYR A 39 -38.12 -10.37 -24.31
C TYR A 39 -39.42 -11.16 -24.41
N LYS A 40 -39.44 -12.45 -24.09
CA LYS A 40 -40.67 -13.24 -23.99
C LYS A 40 -41.57 -12.76 -22.86
N GLU A 41 -41.00 -12.38 -21.72
CA GLU A 41 -41.78 -11.87 -20.59
C GLU A 41 -42.35 -10.48 -20.94
N LYS A 42 -41.54 -9.63 -21.60
CA LYS A 42 -41.99 -8.34 -22.12
C LYS A 42 -43.10 -8.48 -23.17
N SER A 43 -42.99 -9.45 -24.09
CA SER A 43 -44.04 -9.70 -25.09
C SER A 43 -45.32 -10.25 -24.46
N LYS A 44 -45.24 -11.13 -23.45
CA LYS A 44 -46.41 -11.56 -22.66
C LYS A 44 -47.10 -10.39 -21.95
N VAL A 45 -46.33 -9.43 -21.42
CA VAL A 45 -46.89 -8.23 -20.80
C VAL A 45 -47.61 -7.38 -21.86
N ILE A 46 -47.02 -7.18 -23.04
CA ILE A 46 -47.64 -6.47 -24.16
C ILE A 46 -48.91 -7.19 -24.63
N ASP A 47 -48.91 -8.53 -24.74
CA ASP A 47 -50.08 -9.31 -25.11
C ASP A 47 -51.18 -9.26 -24.05
N LYS A 48 -50.84 -9.24 -22.76
CA LYS A 48 -51.79 -9.00 -21.67
C LYS A 48 -52.40 -7.61 -21.78
N VAL A 49 -51.61 -6.59 -22.09
CA VAL A 49 -52.09 -5.20 -22.31
C VAL A 49 -52.99 -5.14 -23.54
N ASN A 50 -52.65 -5.82 -24.64
CA ASN A 50 -53.47 -5.85 -25.86
C ASN A 50 -54.77 -6.64 -25.69
N LYS A 51 -54.75 -7.76 -24.94
CA LYS A 51 -55.96 -8.49 -24.55
C LYS A 51 -56.84 -7.64 -23.64
N LYS A 52 -56.25 -6.92 -22.67
CA LYS A 52 -56.98 -5.95 -21.85
C LYS A 52 -57.57 -4.82 -22.70
N ARG A 53 -56.85 -4.27 -23.68
CA ARG A 53 -57.40 -3.25 -24.61
C ARG A 53 -58.56 -3.76 -25.49
N LYS A 54 -58.55 -5.04 -25.90
CA LYS A 54 -59.70 -5.65 -26.61
C LYS A 54 -60.92 -5.89 -25.72
N VAL A 55 -60.71 -6.15 -24.43
CA VAL A 55 -61.79 -6.32 -23.44
C VAL A 55 -62.27 -4.96 -22.89
N SER A 56 -61.39 -3.96 -22.86
CA SER A 56 -61.61 -2.64 -22.26
C SER A 56 -62.19 -1.59 -23.23
N LYS A 57 -62.94 -2.01 -24.25
CA LYS A 57 -63.85 -1.10 -24.97
C LYS A 57 -65.08 -0.70 -24.12
N VAL A 58 -65.12 -1.11 -22.87
CA VAL A 58 -66.13 -0.71 -21.89
C VAL A 58 -65.39 -0.32 -20.61
N TYR A 59 -65.68 0.90 -20.13
CA TYR A 59 -65.13 1.60 -18.96
C TYR A 59 -63.87 2.43 -19.17
N HIS A 60 -64.12 3.69 -19.58
CA HIS A 60 -63.26 4.84 -19.34
C HIS A 60 -63.42 5.30 -17.88
N SER A 61 -62.32 5.39 -17.13
CA SER A 61 -62.20 6.17 -15.90
C SER A 61 -60.71 6.47 -15.70
N ASP A 62 -60.25 7.63 -16.20
CA ASP A 62 -58.84 8.06 -16.26
C ASP A 62 -58.35 8.75 -14.96
N ASP A 63 -59.09 8.71 -13.85
CA ASP A 63 -58.75 9.48 -12.65
C ASP A 63 -57.80 8.76 -11.66
N ASP A 64 -57.49 7.46 -11.84
CA ASP A 64 -56.68 6.70 -10.88
C ASP A 64 -55.17 6.61 -11.22
N GLU A 65 -54.74 6.99 -12.43
CA GLU A 65 -53.33 6.89 -12.82
C GLU A 65 -52.46 7.96 -12.14
N GLN A 66 -52.94 9.19 -12.00
CA GLN A 66 -52.16 10.29 -11.43
C GLN A 66 -51.83 10.07 -9.94
N GLY A 67 -52.79 9.59 -9.14
CA GLY A 67 -52.59 9.33 -7.72
C GLY A 67 -51.62 8.18 -7.41
N GLN A 68 -51.47 7.21 -8.32
CA GLN A 68 -50.45 6.16 -8.20
C GLN A 68 -49.05 6.68 -8.55
N VAL A 69 -48.94 7.53 -9.57
CA VAL A 69 -47.66 8.14 -9.97
C VAL A 69 -47.12 9.05 -8.86
N ASP A 70 -47.99 9.85 -8.23
CA ASP A 70 -47.57 10.75 -7.14
C ASP A 70 -47.07 9.96 -5.91
N LYS A 71 -47.77 8.89 -5.51
CA LYS A 71 -47.32 7.99 -4.43
C LYS A 71 -46.00 7.30 -4.74
N LEU A 72 -45.81 6.87 -5.99
CA LEU A 72 -44.55 6.27 -6.43
C LEU A 72 -43.42 7.30 -6.38
N SER A 73 -43.68 8.52 -6.84
CA SER A 73 -42.69 9.61 -6.79
C SER A 73 -42.26 9.95 -5.37
N GLN A 74 -43.21 9.99 -4.43
CA GLN A 74 -42.94 10.23 -3.02
C GLN A 74 -42.11 9.09 -2.40
N CYS A 75 -42.43 7.84 -2.74
CA CYS A 75 -41.65 6.67 -2.33
C CYS A 75 -40.22 6.70 -2.90
N VAL A 76 -40.05 7.11 -4.16
CA VAL A 76 -38.72 7.26 -4.78
C VAL A 76 -37.92 8.38 -4.09
N VAL A 77 -38.54 9.51 -3.78
CA VAL A 77 -37.90 10.61 -3.05
C VAL A 77 -37.52 10.19 -1.63
N GLU A 78 -38.38 9.46 -0.92
CA GLU A 78 -38.10 8.94 0.42
C GLU A 78 -36.96 7.91 0.39
N CYS A 79 -36.98 6.98 -0.58
CA CYS A 79 -35.88 6.05 -0.83
C CYS A 79 -34.58 6.77 -1.19
N GLN A 80 -34.64 7.86 -1.97
CA GLN A 80 -33.46 8.63 -2.35
C GLN A 80 -32.90 9.45 -1.18
N ASN A 81 -33.76 10.01 -0.33
CA ASN A 81 -33.33 10.67 0.90
C ASN A 81 -32.71 9.67 1.87
N GLN A 82 -33.32 8.49 2.06
CA GLN A 82 -32.72 7.41 2.84
C GLN A 82 -31.40 6.93 2.22
N MET A 83 -31.32 6.84 0.89
CA MET A 83 -30.08 6.46 0.20
C MET A 83 -28.99 7.51 0.37
N ASN A 84 -29.33 8.80 0.36
CA ASN A 84 -28.40 9.90 0.62
C ASN A 84 -27.97 9.94 2.09
N GLU A 85 -28.86 9.61 3.04
CA GLU A 85 -28.51 9.44 4.46
C GLU A 85 -27.61 8.21 4.72
N ILE A 86 -27.72 7.17 3.89
CA ILE A 86 -26.89 5.94 3.97
C ILE A 86 -25.56 6.11 3.25
N ALA A 87 -25.52 6.90 2.17
CA ALA A 87 -24.32 7.23 1.41
C ALA A 87 -23.48 8.28 2.17
N ASP A 88 -23.05 7.91 3.38
CA ASP A 88 -22.17 8.72 4.21
C ASP A 88 -20.87 9.03 3.47
N GLU A 89 -20.38 10.28 3.61
CA GLU A 89 -19.10 10.77 3.10
C GLU A 89 -17.91 9.87 3.50
N GLU A 90 -18.03 9.13 4.60
CA GLU A 90 -17.01 8.20 5.12
C GLU A 90 -16.73 7.02 4.17
N GLU A 91 -17.70 6.53 3.41
CA GLU A 91 -17.48 5.42 2.47
C GLU A 91 -16.68 5.85 1.22
N ASN A 92 -16.71 7.15 0.91
CA ASN A 92 -16.08 7.76 -0.25
C ASN A 92 -14.74 8.45 0.07
N GLN A 93 -14.22 8.34 1.29
CA GLN A 93 -12.92 8.91 1.62
C GLN A 93 -11.82 8.30 0.74
N GLU A 94 -11.25 9.12 -0.14
CA GLU A 94 -10.08 8.73 -0.89
C GLU A 94 -8.93 8.45 0.08
N TRP A 95 -8.39 7.23 0.01
CA TRP A 95 -7.18 6.90 0.73
C TRP A 95 -5.96 7.44 -0.01
N GLY A 96 -4.85 7.50 0.70
CA GLY A 96 -3.57 7.94 0.21
C GLY A 96 -3.21 9.33 0.71
N LEU A 97 -1.92 9.56 0.87
CA LEU A 97 -1.37 10.84 1.30
C LEU A 97 -0.45 11.36 0.21
N SER A 98 -0.60 12.63 -0.16
CA SER A 98 0.38 13.29 -1.02
C SER A 98 1.67 13.49 -0.23
N MET A 99 2.67 12.66 -0.53
CA MET A 99 3.97 12.73 0.11
C MET A 99 4.91 13.69 -0.62
N PHE A 100 4.62 14.00 -1.89
CA PHE A 100 5.36 14.93 -2.73
C PHE A 100 4.55 16.19 -3.05
N GLY A 101 5.11 17.35 -2.71
CA GLY A 101 4.64 18.64 -3.20
C GLY A 101 5.49 19.13 -4.37
N ASP A 102 5.67 20.45 -4.45
CA ASP A 102 6.53 21.07 -5.45
C ASP A 102 7.98 20.61 -5.32
N GLN A 103 8.55 20.24 -6.47
CA GLN A 103 9.97 19.99 -6.59
C GLN A 103 10.75 21.30 -6.48
N LYS A 104 11.85 21.29 -5.73
CA LYS A 104 12.82 22.39 -5.77
C LYS A 104 13.56 22.30 -7.09
N THR A 105 13.88 23.45 -7.69
CA THR A 105 14.81 23.49 -8.83
C THR A 105 16.08 22.75 -8.41
N PRO A 106 16.54 21.74 -9.17
CA PRO A 106 17.78 21.05 -8.83
C PRO A 106 18.86 22.10 -8.67
N ILE A 107 19.54 22.13 -7.51
CA ILE A 107 20.73 22.95 -7.36
C ILE A 107 21.65 22.51 -8.51
N PRO A 108 22.09 23.43 -9.38
CA PRO A 108 22.89 23.08 -10.54
C PRO A 108 24.00 22.16 -10.08
N SER A 109 24.08 21.02 -10.77
CA SER A 109 25.09 19.98 -10.64
C SER A 109 26.37 20.62 -10.15
N LEU A 110 26.99 20.07 -9.09
CA LEU A 110 28.39 20.36 -8.73
C LEU A 110 29.08 20.69 -10.05
N LEU A 111 29.46 21.96 -10.26
CA LEU A 111 30.18 22.34 -11.46
C LEU A 111 31.45 21.53 -11.33
N VAL A 112 31.44 20.37 -11.99
CA VAL A 112 32.31 19.29 -11.61
C VAL A 112 33.68 19.77 -12.03
N ASP A 113 34.52 20.07 -11.05
CA ASP A 113 35.88 20.50 -11.29
C ASP A 113 36.64 19.29 -11.83
N LEU A 114 36.54 19.09 -13.16
CA LEU A 114 37.21 18.02 -13.89
C LEU A 114 38.71 18.02 -13.61
N ASP A 115 39.28 19.17 -13.21
CA ASP A 115 40.66 19.30 -12.78
C ASP A 115 40.98 18.49 -11.52
N SER A 116 40.01 17.89 -10.84
CA SER A 116 40.23 17.00 -9.69
C SER A 116 40.19 15.50 -10.01
N CYS A 117 39.83 15.11 -11.24
CA CYS A 117 39.71 13.69 -11.64
C CYS A 117 41.07 13.12 -12.08
N CYS A 118 41.65 12.21 -11.28
CA CYS A 118 42.96 11.64 -11.61
C CYS A 118 42.87 10.68 -12.80
N LEU A 119 41.80 9.86 -12.89
CA LEU A 119 41.57 9.01 -14.08
C LEU A 119 41.53 9.80 -15.39
N LEU A 120 40.87 10.96 -15.39
CA LEU A 120 40.80 11.82 -16.58
C LEU A 120 42.17 12.42 -16.90
N LYS A 121 42.89 12.92 -15.89
CA LYS A 121 44.26 13.44 -16.07
C LYS A 121 45.23 12.39 -16.59
N GLU A 122 45.19 11.18 -16.04
CA GLU A 122 46.00 10.05 -16.52
C GLU A 122 45.69 9.72 -17.98
N PHE A 123 44.40 9.75 -18.38
CA PHE A 123 44.00 9.54 -19.76
C PHE A 123 44.46 10.67 -20.70
N MET A 124 44.24 11.93 -20.32
CA MET A 124 44.63 13.10 -21.12
C MET A 124 46.14 13.20 -21.34
N ASN A 125 46.94 12.75 -20.36
CA ASN A 125 48.39 12.69 -20.44
C ASN A 125 48.91 11.44 -21.18
N ASN A 126 48.04 10.49 -21.55
CA ASN A 126 48.42 9.26 -22.24
C ASN A 126 48.57 9.51 -23.76
N GLN A 127 49.47 8.78 -24.42
CA GLN A 127 49.61 8.80 -25.87
C GLN A 127 48.30 8.45 -26.60
N LEU A 128 47.42 7.66 -25.98
CA LEU A 128 46.09 7.36 -26.52
C LEU A 128 45.22 8.61 -26.72
N ASN A 129 45.44 9.69 -25.95
CA ASN A 129 44.71 10.93 -26.14
C ASN A 129 45.03 11.59 -27.49
N LEU A 130 46.19 11.31 -28.10
CA LEU A 130 46.49 11.78 -29.46
C LEU A 130 45.55 11.19 -30.51
N VAL A 131 44.95 10.02 -30.24
CA VAL A 131 44.00 9.33 -31.13
C VAL A 131 42.58 9.84 -30.90
N VAL A 132 42.21 10.13 -29.66
CA VAL A 132 40.86 10.56 -29.28
C VAL A 132 40.68 12.09 -29.41
N GLY A 133 41.74 12.86 -29.18
CA GLY A 133 41.75 14.31 -29.31
C GLY A 133 40.99 15.06 -28.22
N LEU A 134 40.90 14.53 -27.00
CA LEU A 134 40.08 15.15 -25.95
C LEU A 134 40.62 16.49 -25.49
N THR A 135 39.74 17.48 -25.49
CA THR A 135 39.90 18.76 -24.80
C THR A 135 39.32 18.71 -23.38
N VAL A 136 39.69 19.68 -22.52
CA VAL A 136 39.13 19.81 -21.15
C VAL A 136 37.60 19.97 -21.20
N ASP A 137 37.10 20.72 -22.19
CA ASP A 137 35.67 20.99 -22.38
C ASP A 137 34.87 19.72 -22.75
N GLU A 138 35.49 18.77 -23.46
CA GLU A 138 34.87 17.49 -23.85
C GLU A 138 34.97 16.41 -22.78
N GLY A 139 35.74 16.64 -21.72
CA GLY A 139 36.00 15.65 -20.67
C GLY A 139 34.73 15.15 -19.99
N THR A 140 33.73 16.02 -19.79
CA THR A 140 32.46 15.62 -19.14
C THR A 140 31.70 14.64 -20.02
N THR A 141 31.55 14.96 -21.31
CA THR A 141 30.89 14.09 -22.30
C THR A 141 31.62 12.77 -22.46
N PHE A 142 32.95 12.77 -22.34
CA PHE A 142 33.74 11.54 -22.38
C PHE A 142 33.47 10.63 -21.20
N ILE A 143 33.50 11.14 -19.96
CA ILE A 143 33.22 10.33 -18.77
C ILE A 143 31.73 9.89 -18.76
N GLU A 144 30.80 10.76 -19.19
CA GLU A 144 29.40 10.38 -19.43
C GLU A 144 29.30 9.20 -20.41
N GLY A 145 30.02 9.26 -21.53
CA GLY A 145 30.09 8.18 -22.51
C GLY A 145 30.68 6.89 -21.93
N LEU A 146 31.72 6.97 -21.10
CA LEU A 146 32.28 5.81 -20.41
C LEU A 146 31.27 5.20 -19.42
N LEU A 147 30.49 6.03 -18.72
CA LEU A 147 29.46 5.58 -17.80
C LEU A 147 28.33 4.85 -18.55
N VAL A 148 27.75 5.49 -19.57
CA VAL A 148 26.60 4.94 -20.34
C VAL A 148 26.96 3.62 -21.02
N ASN A 149 28.16 3.52 -21.57
CA ASN A 149 28.62 2.29 -22.24
C ASN A 149 29.12 1.22 -21.24
N GLY A 150 29.06 1.47 -19.93
CA GLY A 150 29.52 0.56 -18.87
C GLY A 150 31.04 0.39 -18.77
N TRP A 151 31.83 1.11 -19.58
CA TRP A 151 33.28 1.08 -19.54
C TRP A 151 33.84 1.63 -18.24
N LEU A 152 33.22 2.66 -17.67
CA LEU A 152 33.64 3.23 -16.39
C LEU A 152 33.57 2.18 -15.27
N THR A 153 32.45 1.45 -15.18
CA THR A 153 32.29 0.34 -14.24
C THR A 153 33.36 -0.72 -14.45
N ARG A 154 33.61 -1.14 -15.69
CA ARG A 154 34.63 -2.15 -16.01
C ARG A 154 36.03 -1.69 -15.61
N LEU A 155 36.43 -0.47 -15.98
CA LEU A 155 37.72 0.12 -15.63
C LEU A 155 37.93 0.11 -14.12
N ILE A 156 36.94 0.55 -13.36
CA ILE A 156 36.98 0.56 -11.90
C ILE A 156 37.09 -0.83 -11.31
N MET A 157 36.33 -1.80 -11.83
CA MET A 157 36.39 -3.19 -11.38
C MET A 157 37.76 -3.84 -11.68
N THR A 158 38.43 -3.41 -12.76
CA THR A 158 39.79 -3.86 -13.09
C THR A 158 40.86 -3.16 -12.26
N CYS A 159 40.76 -1.85 -12.05
CA CYS A 159 41.69 -1.07 -11.25
C CYS A 159 41.55 -1.33 -9.74
N GLY A 160 40.40 -1.83 -9.29
CA GLY A 160 40.12 -2.13 -7.89
C GLY A 160 39.97 -0.89 -7.00
N ARG A 161 39.77 0.31 -7.58
CA ARG A 161 39.66 1.58 -6.82
C ARG A 161 38.68 2.56 -7.47
N VAL A 162 37.90 3.28 -6.68
CA VAL A 162 37.01 4.38 -7.12
C VAL A 162 37.31 5.66 -6.37
N GLU A 163 37.76 6.66 -7.13
CA GLU A 163 38.03 8.00 -6.63
C GLU A 163 36.79 8.69 -6.07
N LYS A 164 36.99 9.48 -5.01
CA LYS A 164 35.94 10.27 -4.36
C LYS A 164 35.18 11.16 -5.35
N PHE A 165 35.87 11.71 -6.35
CA PHE A 165 35.28 12.50 -7.41
C PHE A 165 34.22 11.70 -8.19
N ILE A 166 34.58 10.52 -8.68
CA ILE A 166 33.70 9.67 -9.49
C ILE A 166 32.49 9.24 -8.66
N CYS A 167 32.69 8.91 -7.38
CA CYS A 167 31.58 8.58 -6.50
C CYS A 167 30.59 9.76 -6.39
N LYS A 168 31.06 10.97 -6.09
CA LYS A 168 30.20 12.16 -5.94
C LYS A 168 29.49 12.52 -7.25
N TRP A 169 30.21 12.48 -8.37
CA TRP A 169 29.67 12.79 -9.68
C TRP A 169 28.60 11.77 -10.10
N THR A 170 28.87 10.47 -10.00
CA THR A 170 27.87 9.44 -10.33
C THR A 170 26.66 9.48 -9.39
N LEU A 171 26.85 9.76 -8.10
CA LEU A 171 25.74 9.96 -7.18
C LEU A 171 24.87 11.16 -7.58
N ASN A 172 25.49 12.28 -7.96
CA ASN A 172 24.75 13.47 -8.41
C ASN A 172 23.94 13.17 -9.68
N ILE A 173 24.51 12.44 -10.65
CA ILE A 173 23.78 11.97 -11.84
C ILE A 173 22.58 11.11 -11.45
N LEU A 174 22.80 10.12 -10.57
CA LEU A 174 21.76 9.21 -10.11
C LEU A 174 20.57 9.98 -9.49
N LEU A 175 20.87 10.97 -8.64
CA LEU A 175 19.87 11.71 -7.88
C LEU A 175 19.19 12.82 -8.68
N TYR A 176 19.90 13.48 -9.61
CA TYR A 176 19.39 14.73 -10.21
C TYR A 176 19.34 14.76 -11.73
N SER A 177 19.92 13.77 -12.43
CA SER A 177 19.90 13.76 -13.91
C SER A 177 18.48 13.54 -14.45
N SER A 178 18.08 14.41 -15.36
CA SER A 178 16.87 14.25 -16.18
C SER A 178 17.04 13.24 -17.32
N LYS A 179 18.29 12.95 -17.74
CA LYS A 179 18.57 11.95 -18.79
C LYS A 179 18.47 10.54 -18.20
N GLU A 180 17.57 9.73 -18.75
CA GLU A 180 17.32 8.36 -18.30
C GLU A 180 18.56 7.48 -18.41
N ASP A 181 19.25 7.47 -19.56
CA ASP A 181 20.44 6.63 -19.80
C ASP A 181 21.57 6.92 -18.81
N LEU A 182 21.82 8.20 -18.50
CA LEU A 182 22.83 8.58 -17.51
C LEU A 182 22.43 8.12 -16.11
N ARG A 183 21.16 8.32 -15.75
CA ARG A 183 20.63 7.98 -14.43
C ARG A 183 20.64 6.47 -14.20
N SER A 184 20.16 5.68 -15.16
CA SER A 184 20.17 4.21 -15.10
C SER A 184 21.60 3.68 -15.03
N SER A 185 22.50 4.18 -15.87
CA SER A 185 23.91 3.77 -15.87
C SER A 185 24.63 4.15 -14.57
N ALA A 186 24.33 5.31 -13.98
CA ALA A 186 24.84 5.69 -12.66
C ALA A 186 24.30 4.78 -11.54
N CYS A 187 23.04 4.38 -11.63
CA CYS A 187 22.45 3.40 -10.71
C CYS A 187 23.14 2.03 -10.84
N ASP A 188 23.30 1.52 -12.06
CA ASP A 188 23.96 0.24 -12.33
C ASP A 188 25.42 0.25 -11.90
N PHE A 189 26.11 1.38 -12.06
CA PHE A 189 27.45 1.62 -11.55
C PHE A 189 27.50 1.42 -10.02
N TRP A 190 26.65 2.13 -9.27
CA TRP A 190 26.59 2.03 -7.80
C TRP A 190 26.21 0.62 -7.33
N CYS A 191 25.22 -0.01 -7.97
CA CYS A 191 24.83 -1.39 -7.69
C CYS A 191 25.99 -2.35 -7.91
N SER A 192 26.70 -2.22 -9.02
CA SER A 192 27.83 -3.09 -9.36
C SER A 192 28.98 -2.99 -8.36
N ILE A 193 29.39 -1.77 -7.98
CA ILE A 193 30.53 -1.57 -7.08
C ILE A 193 30.23 -1.93 -5.61
N LEU A 194 28.98 -1.80 -5.16
CA LEU A 194 28.58 -2.16 -3.80
C LEU A 194 28.31 -3.67 -3.70
N LEU A 195 27.61 -4.26 -4.67
CA LEU A 195 27.32 -5.70 -4.66
C LEU A 195 28.53 -6.56 -5.02
N SER A 196 29.53 -6.04 -5.73
CA SER A 196 30.79 -6.77 -5.98
C SER A 196 31.49 -7.14 -4.67
N GLN A 197 31.36 -6.31 -3.63
CA GLN A 197 31.90 -6.56 -2.30
C GLN A 197 31.14 -7.68 -1.57
N ASN A 198 29.94 -8.06 -2.01
CA ASN A 198 29.17 -9.15 -1.42
C ASN A 198 29.67 -10.54 -1.85
N LYS A 199 30.39 -10.66 -2.97
CA LYS A 199 30.87 -11.96 -3.48
C LYS A 199 32.01 -12.50 -2.62
N VAL A 200 31.93 -13.79 -2.25
CA VAL A 200 32.90 -14.52 -1.40
C VAL A 200 34.34 -14.45 -1.95
N ASN A 201 34.50 -14.30 -3.27
CA ASN A 201 35.77 -14.16 -3.98
C ASN A 201 35.84 -12.90 -4.86
N GLY A 202 35.03 -11.87 -4.56
CA GLY A 202 35.00 -10.65 -5.37
C GLY A 202 36.26 -9.81 -5.21
N ALA A 203 36.75 -9.20 -6.30
CA ALA A 203 37.74 -8.14 -6.22
C ALA A 203 37.15 -7.01 -5.37
N SER A 204 37.66 -6.81 -4.15
CA SER A 204 37.23 -5.72 -3.28
C SER A 204 37.67 -4.41 -3.93
N VAL A 205 36.70 -3.64 -4.42
CA VAL A 205 36.96 -2.30 -4.92
C VAL A 205 37.12 -1.36 -3.74
N GLU A 206 38.26 -0.67 -3.64
CA GLU A 206 38.48 0.38 -2.66
C GLU A 206 37.62 1.59 -3.03
N ILE A 207 36.59 1.86 -2.22
CA ILE A 207 35.70 3.02 -2.40
C ILE A 207 36.14 4.14 -1.45
N TYR A 208 36.73 5.20 -1.99
CA TYR A 208 37.25 6.33 -1.20
C TYR A 208 36.15 7.21 -0.59
N TRP A 209 34.91 7.09 -1.05
CA TRP A 209 33.79 7.87 -0.52
C TRP A 209 32.45 7.17 -0.75
N LEU A 210 31.59 7.17 0.28
CA LEU A 210 30.27 6.55 0.26
C LEU A 210 29.19 7.61 0.52
N PRO A 211 27.99 7.45 -0.09
CA PRO A 211 26.86 8.32 0.17
C PRO A 211 26.46 8.24 1.64
N ASN A 212 26.18 9.38 2.25
CA ASN A 212 25.65 9.42 3.60
C ASN A 212 24.12 9.62 3.58
N TYR A 213 23.47 9.38 4.73
CA TYR A 213 22.02 9.54 4.87
C TYR A 213 21.54 10.96 4.53
N GLN A 214 22.32 11.99 4.90
CA GLN A 214 21.93 13.39 4.71
C GLN A 214 21.80 13.73 3.23
N GLU A 215 22.70 13.25 2.36
CA GLU A 215 22.61 13.46 0.91
C GLU A 215 21.38 12.82 0.29
N LEU A 216 21.02 11.61 0.74
CA LEU A 216 19.82 10.91 0.28
C LEU A 216 18.54 11.60 0.76
N LYS A 217 18.57 12.14 1.98
CA LYS A 217 17.46 12.90 2.57
C LYS A 217 17.27 14.23 1.84
N GLU A 218 18.33 14.98 1.63
CA GLU A 218 18.30 16.25 0.88
C GLU A 218 17.79 16.06 -0.55
N ALA A 219 18.17 14.95 -1.20
CA ALA A 219 17.63 14.61 -2.51
C ALA A 219 16.11 14.40 -2.45
N LEU A 220 15.59 13.62 -1.50
CA LEU A 220 14.14 13.47 -1.33
C LEU A 220 13.45 14.80 -1.04
N GLU A 221 14.02 15.65 -0.18
CA GLU A 221 13.47 16.99 0.09
C GLU A 221 13.47 17.87 -1.16
N SER A 222 14.47 17.73 -2.04
CA SER A 222 14.50 18.43 -3.34
C SER A 222 13.42 17.90 -4.30
N TYR A 223 13.06 16.63 -4.19
CA TYR A 223 11.95 16.02 -4.93
C TYR A 223 10.58 16.49 -4.45
N GLY A 224 10.52 17.28 -3.37
CA GLY A 224 9.28 17.76 -2.76
C GLY A 224 8.75 16.86 -1.65
N PHE A 225 9.53 15.89 -1.16
CA PHE A 225 9.10 14.97 -0.10
C PHE A 225 8.86 15.70 1.24
N ARG A 226 7.70 15.43 1.88
CA ARG A 226 7.30 16.03 3.15
C ARG A 226 7.19 14.96 4.25
N ILE A 227 8.09 14.98 5.24
CA ILE A 227 8.02 14.04 6.40
C ILE A 227 6.88 14.43 7.35
N SER A 228 6.68 15.74 7.55
CA SER A 228 5.63 16.25 8.44
C SER A 228 4.29 16.17 7.74
N LEU A 229 3.53 15.13 8.08
CA LEU A 229 2.09 15.03 7.89
C LEU A 229 1.41 16.02 8.84
N SER A 230 1.64 17.32 8.68
CA SER A 230 0.84 18.32 9.39
C SER A 230 -0.60 18.19 8.89
N HIS A 231 -1.56 18.18 9.84
CA HIS A 231 -3.02 18.14 9.68
C HIS A 231 -3.61 19.33 8.88
N SER A 232 -2.90 19.85 7.88
CA SER A 232 -3.43 20.86 6.98
C SER A 232 -4.35 20.18 5.96
N GLN A 233 -5.59 19.95 6.37
CA GLN A 233 -6.74 20.05 5.46
C GLN A 233 -6.85 21.47 4.85
N ASP A 234 -6.06 22.44 5.37
CA ASP A 234 -5.90 23.79 4.82
C ASP A 234 -4.71 23.93 3.85
N VAL A 235 -4.25 22.85 3.22
CA VAL A 235 -3.72 23.04 1.87
C VAL A 235 -4.96 23.05 1.01
N GLU A 236 -5.49 24.26 0.78
CA GLU A 236 -6.31 24.57 -0.40
C GLU A 236 -5.86 23.62 -1.50
N LEU A 237 -6.80 23.01 -2.23
CA LEU A 237 -6.54 22.32 -3.49
C LEU A 237 -5.73 23.29 -4.36
N ALA A 238 -4.42 23.34 -4.13
CA ALA A 238 -3.49 24.25 -4.73
C ALA A 238 -3.50 23.74 -6.14
N GLU A 239 -4.12 24.56 -6.98
CA GLU A 239 -4.44 24.30 -8.37
C GLU A 239 -3.49 23.27 -8.93
N ALA A 240 -4.02 22.08 -9.22
CA ALA A 240 -3.27 20.88 -9.63
C ALA A 240 -2.55 21.04 -10.99
N ASP A 241 -2.32 22.28 -11.42
CA ASP A 241 -1.73 22.71 -12.68
C ASP A 241 -0.23 23.03 -12.56
N SER A 242 0.41 22.77 -11.41
CA SER A 242 1.87 22.80 -11.32
C SER A 242 2.45 21.56 -12.00
N GLU A 243 2.99 21.72 -13.21
CA GLU A 243 3.81 20.71 -13.94
C GLU A 243 5.00 20.16 -13.10
N CYS A 244 5.28 20.76 -11.93
CA CYS A 244 6.38 20.44 -11.03
C CYS A 244 6.01 19.52 -9.85
N GLN A 245 4.77 19.04 -9.74
CA GLN A 245 4.39 18.13 -8.65
C GLN A 245 5.07 16.76 -8.82
N GLY A 246 5.78 16.31 -7.79
CA GLY A 246 6.48 15.02 -7.77
C GLY A 246 5.53 13.81 -7.66
N PRO A 247 6.07 12.57 -7.66
CA PRO A 247 7.48 12.22 -7.52
C PRO A 247 8.27 12.31 -8.84
N PRO A 248 9.57 12.69 -8.79
CA PRO A 248 10.41 12.75 -9.97
C PRO A 248 10.83 11.37 -10.46
N GLN A 249 11.26 11.29 -11.71
CA GLN A 249 11.78 10.07 -12.33
C GLN A 249 12.97 9.45 -11.57
N ASN A 250 13.72 10.26 -10.82
CA ASN A 250 14.88 9.85 -10.04
C ASN A 250 14.53 9.01 -8.80
N ILE A 251 13.26 8.99 -8.38
CA ILE A 251 12.84 8.20 -7.21
C ILE A 251 13.16 6.71 -7.36
N ARG A 252 13.06 6.17 -8.58
CA ARG A 252 13.37 4.76 -8.85
C ARG A 252 14.84 4.45 -8.58
N ALA A 253 15.73 5.33 -9.02
CA ALA A 253 17.17 5.18 -8.80
C ALA A 253 17.53 5.38 -7.31
N TRP A 254 16.86 6.32 -6.63
CA TRP A 254 16.99 6.52 -5.18
C TRP A 254 16.62 5.24 -4.41
N LEU A 255 15.49 4.62 -4.73
CA LEU A 255 15.04 3.38 -4.10
C LEU A 255 16.06 2.25 -4.31
N THR A 256 16.52 2.05 -5.54
CA THR A 256 17.52 1.02 -5.87
C THR A 256 18.85 1.25 -5.14
N LEU A 257 19.30 2.51 -5.03
CA LEU A 257 20.51 2.85 -4.28
C LEU A 257 20.34 2.54 -2.79
N VAL A 258 19.22 2.94 -2.17
CA VAL A 258 18.94 2.66 -0.76
C VAL A 258 18.90 1.17 -0.48
N THR A 259 18.22 0.40 -1.34
CA THR A 259 18.21 -1.08 -1.29
C THR A 259 19.63 -1.62 -1.26
N THR A 260 20.47 -1.19 -2.20
CA THR A 260 21.86 -1.65 -2.31
C THR A 260 22.70 -1.24 -1.10
N CYS A 261 22.59 0.01 -0.63
CA CYS A 261 23.30 0.49 0.54
C CYS A 261 22.92 -0.31 1.81
N CYS A 262 21.65 -0.67 1.97
CA CYS A 262 21.19 -1.46 3.11
C CYS A 262 21.65 -2.93 3.03
N GLN A 263 21.68 -3.51 1.83
CA GLN A 263 22.28 -4.83 1.61
C GLN A 263 23.80 -4.83 1.87
N PHE A 264 24.46 -3.71 1.68
CA PHE A 264 25.89 -3.55 1.97
C PHE A 264 26.19 -3.19 3.43
N ARG A 265 25.21 -2.61 4.16
CA ARG A 265 25.36 -2.15 5.56
C ARG A 265 25.88 -3.24 6.50
N CYS A 266 25.52 -4.50 6.26
CA CYS A 266 25.97 -5.64 7.05
C CYS A 266 27.50 -5.85 7.00
N LYS A 267 28.18 -5.38 5.94
CA LYS A 267 29.64 -5.42 5.81
C LYS A 267 30.31 -4.14 6.28
N LYS A 268 29.76 -2.99 5.90
CA LYS A 268 30.28 -1.68 6.29
C LYS A 268 29.11 -0.78 6.68
N PRO A 269 29.09 -0.24 7.92
CA PRO A 269 27.97 0.54 8.41
C PRO A 269 27.93 1.93 7.75
N ILE A 270 27.35 2.02 6.55
CA ILE A 270 27.11 3.31 5.85
C ILE A 270 26.10 4.14 6.65
N PHE A 271 25.04 3.49 7.13
CA PHE A 271 23.99 4.12 7.92
C PHE A 271 24.03 3.63 9.37
N THR A 272 23.89 4.58 10.29
CA THR A 272 23.62 4.28 11.69
C THR A 272 22.23 3.69 11.85
N THR A 273 21.98 2.98 12.96
CA THR A 273 20.67 2.36 13.25
C THR A 273 19.54 3.39 13.20
N SER A 274 19.75 4.57 13.79
CA SER A 274 18.74 5.64 13.77
C SER A 274 18.48 6.23 12.38
N GLN A 275 19.44 6.16 11.45
CA GLN A 275 19.23 6.58 10.07
C GLN A 275 18.44 5.52 9.30
N VAL A 276 18.70 4.22 9.54
CA VAL A 276 17.92 3.13 8.94
C VAL A 276 16.47 3.16 9.43
N GLU A 277 16.23 3.45 10.72
CA GLU A 277 14.88 3.69 11.26
C GLU A 277 14.14 4.79 10.48
N GLN A 278 14.79 5.94 10.26
CA GLN A 278 14.20 7.04 9.49
C GLN A 278 13.95 6.65 8.03
N ILE A 279 14.85 5.90 7.39
CA ILE A 279 14.64 5.39 6.03
C ILE A 279 13.42 4.45 6.00
N ALA A 280 13.26 3.56 6.98
CA ALA A 280 12.10 2.69 7.06
C ALA A 280 10.79 3.47 7.21
N GLU A 281 10.77 4.50 8.06
CA GLU A 281 9.63 5.41 8.21
C GLU A 281 9.28 6.08 6.88
N ILE A 282 10.28 6.62 6.16
CA ILE A 282 10.11 7.23 4.85
C ILE A 282 9.49 6.23 3.88
N LEU A 283 10.03 5.03 3.76
CA LEU A 283 9.54 4.01 2.81
C LEU A 283 8.09 3.61 3.10
N VAL A 284 7.72 3.47 4.38
CA VAL A 284 6.33 3.18 4.75
C VAL A 284 5.41 4.36 4.42
N SER A 285 5.85 5.60 4.62
CA SER A 285 5.08 6.77 4.19
C SER A 285 4.94 6.85 2.67
N LEU A 286 5.99 6.53 1.91
CA LEU A 286 5.95 6.50 0.44
C LEU A 286 4.94 5.48 -0.10
N LEU A 287 4.71 4.38 0.63
CA LEU A 287 3.68 3.39 0.27
C LEU A 287 2.24 3.90 0.42
N LEU A 288 2.03 5.05 1.08
CA LEU A 288 0.74 5.73 1.13
C LEU A 288 0.51 6.67 -0.05
N ASP A 289 1.55 7.00 -0.81
CA ASP A 289 1.40 7.90 -1.94
C ASP A 289 0.84 7.15 -3.15
N ARG A 290 -0.36 7.52 -3.58
CA ARG A 290 -1.02 6.91 -4.75
C ARG A 290 -0.25 7.13 -6.04
N SER A 291 0.54 8.21 -6.15
CA SER A 291 1.39 8.46 -7.31
C SER A 291 2.51 7.41 -7.45
N LEU A 292 2.88 6.74 -6.35
CA LEU A 292 3.90 5.70 -6.31
C LEU A 292 3.35 4.28 -6.41
N LEU A 293 2.05 4.10 -6.66
CA LEU A 293 1.44 2.76 -6.74
C LEU A 293 2.11 1.87 -7.80
N GLY A 294 2.54 2.46 -8.92
CA GLY A 294 3.29 1.77 -9.98
C GLY A 294 4.69 1.30 -9.57
N LEU A 295 5.22 1.79 -8.45
CA LEU A 295 6.50 1.40 -7.86
C LEU A 295 6.34 0.56 -6.59
N SER A 296 5.13 0.09 -6.27
CA SER A 296 4.82 -0.67 -5.05
C SER A 296 5.75 -1.87 -4.84
N ILE A 297 6.02 -2.68 -5.86
CA ILE A 297 6.94 -3.83 -5.76
C ILE A 297 8.36 -3.38 -5.38
N LEU A 298 8.87 -2.35 -6.05
CA LEU A 298 10.20 -1.81 -5.77
C LEU A 298 10.31 -1.23 -4.36
N LEU A 299 9.25 -0.54 -3.91
CA LEU A 299 9.16 -0.03 -2.54
C LEU A 299 9.14 -1.16 -1.51
N GLN A 300 8.42 -2.26 -1.78
CA GLN A 300 8.42 -3.44 -0.90
C GLN A 300 9.80 -4.07 -0.82
N GLU A 301 10.47 -4.30 -1.96
CA GLU A 301 11.82 -4.88 -2.00
C GLU A 301 12.83 -4.00 -1.25
N CYS A 302 12.70 -2.68 -1.40
CA CYS A 302 13.49 -1.71 -0.67
C CYS A 302 13.24 -1.79 0.85
N LEU A 303 11.97 -1.78 1.27
CA LEU A 303 11.59 -1.88 2.67
C LEU A 303 12.07 -3.19 3.31
N ILE A 304 11.93 -4.32 2.62
CA ILE A 304 12.45 -5.62 3.07
C ILE A 304 13.97 -5.57 3.23
N SER A 305 14.69 -4.95 2.30
CA SER A 305 16.15 -4.81 2.39
C SER A 305 16.58 -3.91 3.55
N VAL A 306 15.84 -2.83 3.81
CA VAL A 306 16.06 -1.92 4.94
C VAL A 306 15.82 -2.65 6.26
N ILE A 307 14.69 -3.34 6.40
CA ILE A 307 14.33 -4.13 7.58
C ILE A 307 15.32 -5.29 7.81
N GLY A 308 15.74 -5.94 6.73
CA GLY A 308 16.73 -7.01 6.75
C GLY A 308 18.13 -6.53 7.16
N SER A 309 18.42 -5.24 7.00
CA SER A 309 19.74 -4.69 7.34
C SER A 309 19.98 -4.50 8.84
N PHE A 310 18.93 -4.46 9.66
CA PHE A 310 19.06 -4.35 11.12
C PHE A 310 19.76 -5.58 11.72
N LYS A 311 20.61 -5.37 12.72
CA LYS A 311 21.08 -6.49 13.53
C LYS A 311 19.96 -7.00 14.43
N GLU A 312 20.08 -8.22 14.93
CA GLU A 312 19.02 -8.82 15.73
C GLU A 312 18.79 -8.06 17.05
N GLU A 313 19.88 -7.60 17.68
CA GLU A 313 19.85 -6.76 18.88
C GLU A 313 19.26 -5.36 18.63
N GLU A 314 19.36 -4.85 17.40
CA GLU A 314 18.80 -3.55 17.01
C GLU A 314 17.30 -3.65 16.73
N TRP A 315 16.89 -4.75 16.08
CA TRP A 315 15.60 -4.88 15.42
C TRP A 315 14.41 -4.68 16.35
N ILE A 316 14.39 -5.34 17.51
CA ILE A 316 13.22 -5.30 18.42
C ILE A 316 12.93 -3.86 18.88
N SER A 317 13.97 -3.14 19.29
CA SER A 317 13.84 -1.73 19.73
C SER A 317 13.51 -0.78 18.58
N SER A 318 14.17 -0.98 17.42
CA SER A 318 13.97 -0.17 16.22
C SER A 318 12.55 -0.33 15.66
N CYS A 319 12.05 -1.57 15.60
CA CYS A 319 10.69 -1.89 15.15
C CYS A 319 9.63 -1.15 15.95
N LYS A 320 9.74 -1.17 17.29
CA LYS A 320 8.84 -0.43 18.18
C LYS A 320 8.93 1.08 17.94
N LYS A 321 10.15 1.61 17.76
CA LYS A 321 10.37 3.05 17.54
C LYS A 321 9.76 3.51 16.21
N ILE A 322 9.98 2.77 15.13
CA ILE A 322 9.39 3.02 13.80
C ILE A 322 7.86 2.98 13.91
N ALA A 323 7.30 1.95 14.56
CA ALA A 323 5.85 1.82 14.74
C ALA A 323 5.24 3.01 15.52
N ASN A 324 5.86 3.41 16.65
CA ASN A 324 5.42 4.57 17.43
C ASN A 324 5.46 5.86 16.60
N SER A 325 6.54 6.04 15.84
CA SER A 325 6.77 7.21 15.00
C SER A 325 5.71 7.32 13.90
N LEU A 326 5.43 6.22 13.19
CA LEU A 326 4.38 6.16 12.18
C LEU A 326 2.98 6.40 12.78
N ALA A 327 2.67 5.76 13.91
CA ALA A 327 1.37 5.92 14.57
C ALA A 327 1.09 7.37 15.02
N SER A 328 2.13 8.13 15.35
CA SER A 328 1.99 9.55 15.72
C SER A 328 1.81 10.51 14.54
N ARG A 329 2.10 10.07 13.30
CA ARG A 329 2.08 10.95 12.11
C ARG A 329 0.93 10.65 11.15
N VAL A 330 0.48 9.40 11.11
CA VAL A 330 -0.54 8.98 10.15
C VAL A 330 -1.92 9.42 10.64
N PRO A 331 -2.77 10.00 9.78
CA PRO A 331 -4.13 10.34 10.14
C PRO A 331 -4.93 9.14 10.67
N GLN A 332 -5.82 9.42 11.61
CA GLN A 332 -6.66 8.42 12.29
C GLN A 332 -7.90 8.05 11.45
N ASP A 333 -7.70 7.82 10.15
CA ASP A 333 -8.72 7.50 9.14
C ASP A 333 -8.38 6.18 8.42
N ILE A 334 -8.92 5.95 7.22
CA ILE A 334 -8.63 4.74 6.44
C ILE A 334 -7.13 4.56 6.13
N ASN A 335 -6.32 5.63 6.16
CA ASN A 335 -4.88 5.55 5.93
C ASN A 335 -4.15 4.76 7.01
N CYS A 336 -4.65 4.71 8.25
CA CYS A 336 -4.04 3.86 9.28
C CYS A 336 -4.08 2.37 8.88
N LEU A 337 -5.14 1.94 8.18
CA LEU A 337 -5.23 0.58 7.63
C LEU A 337 -4.26 0.41 6.48
N ARG A 338 -4.17 1.39 5.58
CA ARG A 338 -3.25 1.33 4.42
C ARG A 338 -1.79 1.27 4.84
N VAL A 339 -1.37 1.99 5.87
CA VAL A 339 -0.01 1.92 6.41
C VAL A 339 0.32 0.49 6.81
N VAL A 340 -0.56 -0.15 7.58
CA VAL A 340 -0.37 -1.52 8.03
C VAL A 340 -0.41 -2.50 6.86
N GLU A 341 -1.41 -2.39 5.98
CA GLU A 341 -1.61 -3.28 4.85
C GLU A 341 -0.50 -3.21 3.82
N SER A 342 0.10 -2.03 3.67
CA SER A 342 1.20 -1.81 2.74
C SER A 342 2.45 -2.59 3.11
N VAL A 343 2.65 -2.97 4.38
CA VAL A 343 3.80 -3.79 4.77
C VAL A 343 3.54 -5.25 4.38
N SER A 344 4.17 -5.75 3.32
CA SER A 344 3.86 -7.04 2.67
C SER A 344 3.71 -8.27 3.58
N GLY A 345 4.39 -8.32 4.73
CA GLY A 345 4.27 -9.43 5.70
C GLY A 345 4.79 -10.77 5.16
N VAL A 346 5.73 -10.74 4.20
CA VAL A 346 6.28 -11.93 3.53
C VAL A 346 7.36 -12.63 4.35
N ASP A 347 8.09 -11.89 5.17
CA ASP A 347 9.18 -12.39 6.02
C ASP A 347 8.89 -12.11 7.50
N ALA A 348 9.62 -12.76 8.41
CA ALA A 348 9.38 -12.67 9.85
C ALA A 348 9.49 -11.23 10.38
N ARG A 349 10.38 -10.40 9.82
CA ARG A 349 10.56 -9.03 10.27
C ARG A 349 9.52 -8.09 9.68
N SER A 350 9.15 -8.20 8.40
CA SER A 350 8.01 -7.42 7.87
C SER A 350 6.70 -7.76 8.58
N LYS A 351 6.49 -9.03 8.94
CA LYS A 351 5.41 -9.50 9.82
C LYS A 351 5.42 -8.84 11.20
N HIS A 352 6.58 -8.80 11.86
CA HIS A 352 6.75 -8.14 13.15
C HIS A 352 6.50 -6.62 13.05
N LEU A 353 6.98 -5.97 11.99
CA LEU A 353 6.73 -4.54 11.76
C LEU A 353 5.26 -4.25 11.55
N ARG A 354 4.59 -5.03 10.69
CA ARG A 354 3.15 -4.92 10.43
C ARG A 354 2.33 -5.04 11.71
N SER A 355 2.62 -6.06 12.52
CA SER A 355 1.99 -6.26 13.84
C SER A 355 2.26 -5.08 14.78
N SER A 356 3.51 -4.60 14.83
CA SER A 356 3.91 -3.50 15.71
C SER A 356 3.25 -2.18 15.33
N ILE A 357 3.17 -1.85 14.04
CA ILE A 357 2.46 -0.66 13.55
C ILE A 357 0.99 -0.76 13.94
N ALA A 358 0.34 -1.89 13.66
CA ALA A 358 -1.08 -2.07 13.98
C ALA A 358 -1.38 -1.92 15.47
N HIS A 359 -0.52 -2.48 16.32
CA HIS A 359 -0.59 -2.28 17.77
C HIS A 359 -0.48 -0.80 18.16
N GLN A 360 0.53 -0.09 17.65
CA GLN A 360 0.73 1.32 18.02
C GLN A 360 -0.38 2.23 17.51
N MET A 361 -0.97 1.92 16.35
CA MET A 361 -2.17 2.62 15.86
C MET A 361 -3.35 2.43 16.83
N LEU A 362 -3.59 1.20 17.32
CA LEU A 362 -4.64 0.93 18.31
C LEU A 362 -4.42 1.67 19.63
N VAL A 363 -3.18 1.64 20.13
CA VAL A 363 -2.74 2.38 21.33
C VAL A 363 -3.08 3.86 21.20
N VAL A 364 -2.75 4.49 20.07
CA VAL A 364 -3.06 5.90 19.80
C VAL A 364 -4.56 6.16 19.67
N LEU A 365 -5.29 5.33 18.92
CA LEU A 365 -6.72 5.54 18.65
C LEU A 365 -7.64 5.33 19.86
N LEU A 366 -7.20 4.53 20.83
CA LEU A 366 -7.90 4.25 22.07
C LEU A 366 -7.32 5.01 23.28
N ASP A 367 -6.27 5.83 23.08
CA ASP A 367 -5.54 6.54 24.13
C ASP A 367 -5.11 5.63 25.31
N HIS A 368 -4.68 4.40 24.98
CA HIS A 368 -4.18 3.43 25.96
C HIS A 368 -2.66 3.43 26.01
N LYS A 369 -2.08 3.21 27.19
CA LYS A 369 -0.62 3.07 27.38
C LYS A 369 -0.23 1.74 28.06
N ASP A 370 -1.17 0.79 28.09
CA ASP A 370 -1.15 -0.38 28.96
C ASP A 370 -0.67 -1.67 28.25
N SER A 371 -0.91 -2.82 28.89
CA SER A 371 -0.60 -4.15 28.36
C SER A 371 -1.54 -4.57 27.22
N ASP A 372 -1.12 -5.61 26.47
CA ASP A 372 -1.90 -6.21 25.37
C ASP A 372 -3.32 -6.62 25.82
N GLU A 373 -3.44 -7.18 27.02
CA GLU A 373 -4.71 -7.65 27.58
C GLU A 373 -5.66 -6.47 27.87
N ASN A 374 -5.14 -5.34 28.34
CA ASN A 374 -5.94 -4.15 28.58
C ASN A 374 -6.44 -3.54 27.26
N LEU A 375 -5.57 -3.47 26.25
CA LEU A 375 -5.95 -2.96 24.93
C LEU A 375 -7.13 -3.75 24.34
N LEU A 376 -7.07 -5.08 24.44
CA LEU A 376 -8.12 -5.96 23.94
C LEU A 376 -9.38 -5.93 24.81
N SER A 377 -9.23 -5.76 26.13
CA SER A 377 -10.37 -5.55 27.06
C SER A 377 -11.14 -4.28 26.70
N SER A 378 -10.43 -3.21 26.33
CA SER A 378 -11.05 -1.95 25.91
C SER A 378 -11.82 -2.13 24.60
N LEU A 379 -11.27 -2.86 23.63
CA LEU A 379 -12.00 -3.23 22.42
C LEU A 379 -13.27 -4.02 22.74
N MET A 380 -13.19 -5.01 23.63
CA MET A 380 -14.34 -5.82 24.07
C MET A 380 -15.43 -5.00 24.78
N SER A 381 -15.06 -3.90 25.44
CA SER A 381 -15.99 -3.03 26.17
C SER A 381 -16.82 -2.12 25.27
N ILE A 382 -16.49 -2.01 23.97
CA ILE A 382 -17.23 -1.18 23.01
C ILE A 382 -18.63 -1.77 22.80
N ASN A 383 -19.65 -0.98 23.11
CA ASN A 383 -21.05 -1.38 22.91
C ASN A 383 -21.51 -1.10 21.48
N VAL A 384 -21.33 -2.08 20.59
CA VAL A 384 -21.72 -1.96 19.17
C VAL A 384 -23.24 -1.82 18.94
N LYS A 385 -24.09 -2.12 19.95
CA LYS A 385 -25.54 -1.92 19.86
C LYS A 385 -25.95 -0.46 20.01
N GLU A 386 -25.11 0.35 20.65
CA GLU A 386 -25.44 1.74 20.90
C GLU A 386 -25.54 2.49 19.57
N ARG A 387 -26.62 3.27 19.38
CA ARG A 387 -26.83 4.02 18.13
C ARG A 387 -25.72 5.04 17.85
N SER A 388 -25.06 5.54 18.90
CA SER A 388 -23.93 6.47 18.84
C SER A 388 -22.59 5.80 18.50
N CYS A 389 -22.50 4.46 18.53
CA CYS A 389 -21.27 3.75 18.24
C CYS A 389 -20.84 3.99 16.79
N ASN A 390 -19.66 4.57 16.60
CA ASN A 390 -19.08 4.80 15.28
C ASN A 390 -18.56 3.47 14.70
N LEU A 391 -19.29 2.92 13.72
CA LEU A 391 -18.97 1.62 13.11
C LEU A 391 -17.84 1.69 12.09
N PHE A 392 -17.54 2.87 11.54
CA PHE A 392 -16.34 3.08 10.74
C PHE A 392 -15.08 2.93 11.59
N LYS A 393 -15.02 3.58 12.76
CA LYS A 393 -13.94 3.41 13.74
C LYS A 393 -13.86 1.95 14.23
N MET A 394 -15.01 1.32 14.43
CA MET A 394 -15.11 -0.10 14.78
C MET A 394 -14.49 -1.01 13.71
N TYR A 395 -14.71 -0.71 12.43
CA TYR A 395 -14.06 -1.40 11.32
C TYR A 395 -12.55 -1.21 11.33
N ILE A 396 -12.08 0.01 11.57
CA ILE A 396 -10.65 0.30 11.71
C ILE A 396 -10.04 -0.54 12.83
N PHE A 397 -10.66 -0.54 14.01
CA PHE A 397 -10.21 -1.35 15.15
C PHE A 397 -10.13 -2.84 14.83
N LEU A 398 -11.15 -3.36 14.15
CA LEU A 398 -11.21 -4.77 13.76
C LEU A 398 -10.02 -5.15 12.86
N VAL A 399 -9.73 -4.34 11.83
CA VAL A 399 -8.63 -4.61 10.89
C VAL A 399 -7.26 -4.45 11.54
N LEU A 400 -7.08 -3.42 12.37
CA LEU A 400 -5.82 -3.23 13.09
C LEU A 400 -5.58 -4.36 14.09
N ALA A 401 -6.59 -4.77 14.85
CA ALA A 401 -6.46 -5.85 15.82
C ALA A 401 -6.12 -7.19 15.16
N GLU A 402 -6.73 -7.49 14.01
CA GLU A 402 -6.37 -8.66 13.20
C GLU A 402 -4.88 -8.63 12.80
N ASN A 403 -4.42 -7.52 12.23
CA ASN A 403 -3.02 -7.40 11.81
C ASN A 403 -2.05 -7.43 12.99
N TRP A 404 -2.42 -6.85 14.13
CA TRP A 404 -1.63 -6.90 15.35
C TRP A 404 -1.47 -8.34 15.86
N LEU A 405 -2.59 -9.04 16.05
CA LEU A 405 -2.61 -10.36 16.68
C LEU A 405 -2.01 -11.45 15.78
N PHE A 406 -2.27 -11.40 14.46
CA PHE A 406 -1.98 -12.53 13.56
C PHE A 406 -0.86 -12.28 12.55
N SER A 407 -0.34 -11.05 12.42
CA SER A 407 0.86 -10.85 11.59
C SER A 407 2.11 -11.41 12.29
N SER A 408 2.07 -11.69 13.59
CA SER A 408 3.21 -12.19 14.37
C SER A 408 2.85 -13.45 15.16
N THR A 409 3.83 -14.04 15.86
CA THR A 409 3.62 -15.20 16.76
C THR A 409 3.02 -14.81 18.13
N LEU A 410 2.48 -13.60 18.28
CA LEU A 410 1.97 -13.08 19.56
C LEU A 410 0.87 -13.98 20.15
N VAL A 411 -0.11 -14.38 19.34
CA VAL A 411 -1.22 -15.24 19.78
C VAL A 411 -0.73 -16.63 20.21
N GLU A 412 0.32 -17.15 19.56
CA GLU A 412 0.95 -18.42 19.95
C GLU A 412 1.64 -18.31 21.32
N ALA A 413 2.26 -17.15 21.61
CA ALA A 413 2.89 -16.89 22.89
C ALA A 413 1.89 -16.58 24.02
N LYS A 414 0.73 -16.00 23.69
CA LYS A 414 -0.32 -15.60 24.64
C LYS A 414 -1.71 -16.10 24.19
N PRO A 415 -2.06 -17.37 24.46
CA PRO A 415 -3.36 -17.93 24.08
C PRO A 415 -4.56 -17.16 24.64
N VAL A 416 -4.43 -16.50 25.79
CA VAL A 416 -5.49 -15.68 26.41
C VAL A 416 -5.98 -14.58 25.47
N LEU A 417 -5.08 -13.98 24.67
CA LEU A 417 -5.46 -12.95 23.70
C LEU A 417 -6.36 -13.52 22.59
N ARG A 418 -6.20 -14.80 22.24
CA ARG A 418 -7.07 -15.49 21.26
C ARG A 418 -8.51 -15.56 21.75
N ASP A 419 -8.69 -15.93 23.01
CA ASP A 419 -10.02 -16.08 23.61
C ASP A 419 -10.74 -14.73 23.71
N MET A 420 -10.02 -13.71 24.20
CA MET A 420 -10.52 -12.33 24.26
C MET A 420 -10.89 -11.79 22.88
N TRP A 421 -10.06 -12.07 21.87
CA TRP A 421 -10.33 -11.72 20.48
C TRP A 421 -11.60 -12.40 19.94
N ALA A 422 -11.77 -13.69 20.20
CA ALA A 422 -12.97 -14.42 19.80
C ALA A 422 -14.25 -13.83 20.42
N VAL A 423 -14.18 -13.37 21.68
CA VAL A 423 -15.31 -12.68 22.34
C VAL A 423 -15.60 -11.35 21.64
N PHE A 424 -14.58 -10.54 21.37
CA PHE A 424 -14.74 -9.28 20.65
C PHE A 424 -15.36 -9.47 19.25
N LEU A 425 -14.90 -10.47 18.49
CA LEU A 425 -15.47 -10.84 17.20
C LEU A 425 -16.94 -11.27 17.31
N ARG A 426 -17.28 -12.06 18.33
CA ARG A 426 -18.67 -12.46 18.59
C ARG A 426 -19.54 -11.26 18.92
N ASN A 427 -19.04 -10.30 19.68
CA ASN A 427 -19.77 -9.06 19.94
C ASN A 427 -20.06 -8.31 18.63
N CYS A 428 -19.04 -8.11 17.78
CA CYS A 428 -19.21 -7.43 16.49
C CYS A 428 -20.15 -8.17 15.53
N SER A 429 -20.08 -9.50 15.48
CA SER A 429 -20.86 -10.33 14.55
C SER A 429 -22.32 -10.52 15.01
N CYS A 430 -22.54 -10.79 16.30
CA CYS A 430 -23.87 -11.17 16.80
C CYS A 430 -24.69 -9.99 17.31
N GLN A 431 -24.07 -8.88 17.71
CA GLN A 431 -24.80 -7.75 18.29
C GLN A 431 -25.19 -6.68 17.27
N ILE A 432 -24.55 -6.67 16.09
CA ILE A 432 -24.97 -5.84 14.95
C ILE A 432 -26.02 -6.63 14.16
N ASN A 433 -27.26 -6.14 14.15
CA ASN A 433 -28.36 -6.81 13.45
C ASN A 433 -28.12 -6.81 11.94
N SER A 434 -28.65 -7.83 11.23
CA SER A 434 -28.60 -7.87 9.76
C SER A 434 -29.40 -6.74 9.10
N THR A 435 -30.37 -6.16 9.83
CA THR A 435 -31.20 -5.03 9.42
C THR A 435 -30.63 -3.68 9.86
N ASP A 436 -29.43 -3.66 10.44
CA ASP A 436 -28.77 -2.41 10.85
C ASP A 436 -28.30 -1.64 9.61
N LEU A 437 -28.91 -0.48 9.39
CA LEU A 437 -28.68 0.38 8.21
C LEU A 437 -27.56 1.39 8.43
N ARG A 438 -26.92 1.42 9.62
CA ARG A 438 -25.78 2.32 9.87
C ARG A 438 -24.65 2.01 8.89
N SER A 439 -23.94 3.05 8.44
CA SER A 439 -22.75 2.90 7.62
C SER A 439 -21.73 1.95 8.28
N TYR A 440 -21.03 1.16 7.47
CA TYR A 440 -20.12 0.08 7.90
C TYR A 440 -20.71 -1.07 8.73
N ALA A 441 -21.99 -1.06 9.14
CA ALA A 441 -22.58 -2.14 9.97
C ALA A 441 -22.41 -3.52 9.34
N SER A 442 -22.78 -3.65 8.06
CA SER A 442 -22.64 -4.90 7.32
C SER A 442 -21.17 -5.32 7.15
N LYS A 443 -20.26 -4.35 6.94
CA LYS A 443 -18.80 -4.61 6.78
C LYS A 443 -18.19 -5.16 8.06
N VAL A 444 -18.46 -4.53 9.21
CA VAL A 444 -17.98 -4.98 10.53
C VAL A 444 -18.53 -6.37 10.84
N ARG A 445 -19.85 -6.55 10.75
CA ARG A 445 -20.53 -7.82 11.03
C ARG A 445 -19.97 -8.96 10.18
N THR A 446 -19.86 -8.75 8.87
CA THR A 446 -19.42 -9.79 7.92
C THR A 446 -17.95 -10.12 8.10
N ARG A 447 -17.08 -9.11 8.27
CA ARG A 447 -15.66 -9.35 8.54
C ARG A 447 -15.47 -10.08 9.87
N ALA A 448 -16.18 -9.67 10.92
CA ALA A 448 -16.07 -10.33 12.21
C ALA A 448 -16.55 -11.79 12.16
N ALA A 449 -17.65 -12.07 11.46
CA ALA A 449 -18.13 -13.43 11.24
C ALA A 449 -17.10 -14.29 10.49
N TYR A 450 -16.48 -13.75 9.44
CA TYR A 450 -15.42 -14.42 8.68
C TYR A 450 -14.20 -14.74 9.57
N LEU A 451 -13.70 -13.76 10.33
CA LEU A 451 -12.55 -13.96 11.21
C LEU A 451 -12.85 -14.94 12.35
N LEU A 452 -14.09 -15.00 12.83
CA LEU A 452 -14.51 -15.93 13.88
C LEU A 452 -14.49 -17.39 13.41
N GLN A 453 -14.80 -17.64 12.12
CA GLN A 453 -14.65 -18.98 11.54
C GLN A 453 -13.20 -19.46 11.62
N GLY A 454 -12.24 -18.58 11.28
CA GLY A 454 -10.81 -18.87 11.39
C GLY A 454 -10.32 -19.09 12.83
N CYS A 455 -10.99 -18.48 13.81
CA CYS A 455 -10.68 -18.71 15.23
C CYS A 455 -11.14 -20.09 15.72
N SER A 456 -12.10 -20.74 15.05
CA SER A 456 -12.65 -22.04 15.45
C SER A 456 -11.91 -23.23 14.81
N SER A 457 -11.13 -22.97 13.75
CA SER A 457 -10.51 -24.01 12.90
C SER A 457 -9.06 -24.37 13.25
N ASN A 458 -8.55 -23.96 14.42
CA ASN A 458 -7.25 -24.33 14.99
C ASN A 458 -7.42 -24.59 16.50
#